data_AF-A0A226ESU2-F1
#
_entry.id   AF-A0A226ESU2-F1
#
_cell.length_a   1.000
_cell.length_b   1.000
_cell.length_c   1.000
_cell.angle_alpha   90.00
_cell.angle_beta   90.00
_cell.angle_gamma   90.00
#
_symmetry.space_group_name_H-M   'P 1'
#
loop_
_entity.id
_entity.type
_entity.pdbx_description
1 polymer ?
#
loop_
_entity_poly.entity_id
_entity_poly.type
_entity_poly.pdbx_seq_one_letter_code
_entity_poly.pdbx_strand_id
1 'polypeptide(L)'
;MYKLAMSSVPNGGAGPSEIPADIVWPDLPSKCTWHLGTKDKSPHSLDAREKLPGILPNILSHIGNTPLVRLNKLPLAKGIKCEVLAKCEFFNAGGSIKDRIALRMVEDAEKSGLLHSESTIIEPTSGNTGIGLALAAAVKGYKCIIVMPEKMSNEKVDVLHALGAKIVRTPTSAMFNSPESHISVAWRLKKEIPHAVILDQYRNAGNPLAHYDTTADEILEQCSGKVDMVVVGAGTGGSVSGIGRKIKEKCPSCIVVGVDPEGSILAQPENLNKSDVSSYEVEGIGYDFIPTVLDRSVVDKWYKSNDRESLPTARALIREEGLLCGGSSGAALSCAFKAIQDAGLKENARVVVILPDGVRNYMTKFLSDQWMIERDLLPLHNLKDQYWWWDTPVSSLHLASPLTVLPDVPVQEAIDIMKRKGFDQMPVVDKDGNVLGMVTLGSLLARVLSKKLDKSDSVDAAIYRQFKKVTLNMTLGKLTNILHKDHFALVVHTQVQYAGVDKEDKKKEVIIGVVTQIDLLHYISQVEEVVRQRKMSEVGDLSELAIK
;
A
#
# COMPACT_ATOMS: atom_id res chain seq x y z
N MET A 1 -31.59 -25.83 4.75
CA MET A 1 -30.95 -25.92 6.09
C MET A 1 -29.89 -27.02 6.07
N TYR A 2 -28.74 -26.77 5.45
CA TYR A 2 -27.63 -27.73 5.45
C TYR A 2 -26.53 -27.24 6.41
N LYS A 3 -26.56 -27.79 7.62
CA LYS A 3 -25.40 -27.86 8.52
C LYS A 3 -24.43 -28.88 7.90
N LEU A 4 -23.38 -28.39 7.24
CA LEU A 4 -22.22 -29.20 6.86
C LEU A 4 -21.05 -28.81 7.77
N ALA A 5 -20.57 -29.82 8.49
CA ALA A 5 -19.41 -29.90 9.37
C ALA A 5 -18.48 -28.66 9.35
N MET A 6 -18.75 -27.75 10.29
CA MET A 6 -17.77 -26.77 10.78
C MET A 6 -16.93 -27.43 11.88
N SER A 7 -15.76 -27.93 11.53
CA SER A 7 -14.66 -28.19 12.47
C SER A 7 -13.40 -28.52 11.68
N SER A 8 -12.27 -27.93 12.07
CA SER A 8 -10.90 -28.08 11.53
C SER A 8 -10.58 -27.36 10.21
N VAL A 9 -10.42 -26.04 10.27
CA VAL A 9 -9.17 -25.47 9.75
C VAL A 9 -8.18 -25.55 10.92
N PRO A 10 -7.04 -26.24 10.83
CA PRO A 10 -6.08 -26.23 11.91
C PRO A 10 -5.64 -24.78 12.13
N ASN A 11 -5.70 -24.32 13.38
CA ASN A 11 -4.83 -23.21 13.81
C ASN A 11 -3.40 -23.73 13.65
N GLY A 12 -2.82 -23.49 12.48
CA GLY A 12 -1.53 -24.03 12.08
C GLY A 12 -0.40 -23.39 12.87
N GLY A 13 -0.09 -23.96 14.04
CA GLY A 13 1.26 -23.97 14.55
C GLY A 13 2.09 -24.90 13.65
N ALA A 14 2.64 -24.35 12.56
CA ALA A 14 3.63 -25.07 11.77
C ALA A 14 5.01 -24.85 12.43
N GLY A 15 5.66 -25.95 12.81
CA GLY A 15 7.11 -25.96 13.09
C GLY A 15 7.91 -25.51 11.84
N PRO A 16 9.24 -25.30 11.96
CA PRO A 16 10.04 -24.66 10.92
C PRO A 16 9.90 -25.43 9.60
N SER A 17 9.16 -24.84 8.66
CA SER A 17 8.59 -25.53 7.51
C SER A 17 9.56 -25.55 6.34
N GLU A 18 9.86 -26.74 5.80
CA GLU A 18 10.66 -26.90 4.58
C GLU A 18 9.90 -26.41 3.33
N ILE A 19 10.65 -25.89 2.34
CA ILE A 19 10.10 -25.50 1.02
C ILE A 19 9.70 -26.77 0.26
N PRO A 20 8.49 -26.86 -0.33
CA PRO A 20 8.10 -28.01 -1.15
C PRO A 20 9.11 -28.31 -2.27
N ALA A 21 9.61 -29.54 -2.35
CA ALA A 21 10.64 -29.93 -3.33
C ALA A 21 10.21 -29.84 -4.81
N ASP A 22 8.91 -29.82 -5.08
CA ASP A 22 8.26 -29.72 -6.40
C ASP A 22 7.75 -28.30 -6.72
N ILE A 23 8.14 -27.31 -5.91
CA ILE A 23 7.80 -25.91 -6.18
C ILE A 23 8.33 -25.50 -7.56
N VAL A 24 7.46 -24.89 -8.36
CA VAL A 24 7.88 -24.27 -9.62
C VAL A 24 8.03 -22.79 -9.38
N TRP A 25 9.27 -22.30 -9.46
CA TRP A 25 9.58 -20.91 -9.16
C TRP A 25 8.96 -19.94 -10.16
N PRO A 26 8.51 -18.76 -9.70
CA PRO A 26 7.82 -17.78 -10.55
C PRO A 26 8.76 -17.04 -11.51
N ASP A 27 10.08 -17.17 -11.31
CA ASP A 27 11.14 -16.40 -11.98
C ASP A 27 11.90 -17.20 -13.04
N LEU A 28 11.49 -18.45 -13.32
CA LEU A 28 12.15 -19.22 -14.36
C LEU A 28 12.02 -18.49 -15.71
N PRO A 29 13.07 -18.49 -16.56
CA PRO A 29 12.97 -17.92 -17.89
C PRO A 29 11.81 -18.50 -18.69
N SER A 30 11.14 -17.63 -19.46
CA SER A 30 10.06 -18.05 -20.35
C SER A 30 10.56 -19.03 -21.40
N LYS A 31 9.76 -20.07 -21.66
CA LYS A 31 9.97 -21.00 -22.79
C LYS A 31 9.16 -20.62 -24.04
N CYS A 32 8.46 -19.48 -23.99
CA CYS A 32 7.67 -18.99 -25.12
C CYS A 32 8.61 -18.66 -26.29
N THR A 33 8.31 -19.18 -27.48
CA THR A 33 9.09 -18.95 -28.71
C THR A 33 8.60 -17.75 -29.52
N TRP A 34 7.66 -16.97 -28.97
CA TRP A 34 7.21 -15.75 -29.62
C TRP A 34 8.38 -14.80 -29.82
N HIS A 35 8.48 -14.24 -31.02
CA HIS A 35 9.30 -13.08 -31.33
C HIS A 35 8.58 -12.25 -32.40
N LEU A 36 8.88 -10.96 -32.47
CA LEU A 36 8.28 -10.09 -33.48
C LEU A 36 8.55 -10.64 -34.89
N GLY A 37 7.50 -10.73 -35.72
CA GLY A 37 7.59 -11.25 -37.08
C GLY A 37 7.69 -12.77 -37.21
N THR A 38 7.48 -13.55 -36.13
CA THR A 38 7.35 -15.01 -36.23
C THR A 38 6.22 -15.40 -37.18
N LYS A 39 6.46 -16.45 -37.98
CA LYS A 39 5.45 -17.09 -38.84
C LYS A 39 4.90 -18.38 -38.24
N ASP A 40 5.46 -18.82 -37.12
CA ASP A 40 5.02 -20.04 -36.45
C ASP A 40 3.60 -19.85 -35.94
N LYS A 41 2.80 -20.92 -36.04
CA LYS A 41 1.46 -20.91 -35.48
C LYS A 41 1.56 -20.87 -33.96
N SER A 42 0.91 -19.86 -33.34
CA SER A 42 0.82 -19.78 -31.88
C SER A 42 0.18 -21.06 -31.32
N PRO A 43 0.78 -21.70 -30.30
CA PRO A 43 0.20 -22.88 -29.64
C PRO A 43 -0.91 -22.51 -28.63
N HIS A 44 -1.12 -21.21 -28.38
CA HIS A 44 -2.02 -20.73 -27.34
C HIS A 44 -3.47 -20.60 -27.83
N SER A 45 -4.42 -20.70 -26.90
CA SER A 45 -5.81 -20.32 -27.15
C SER A 45 -5.88 -18.84 -27.56
N LEU A 46 -6.79 -18.53 -28.47
CA LEU A 46 -7.14 -17.15 -28.82
C LEU A 46 -8.51 -16.85 -28.22
N ASP A 47 -8.60 -15.75 -27.47
CA ASP A 47 -9.86 -15.26 -26.94
C ASP A 47 -10.37 -14.11 -27.82
N ALA A 48 -11.28 -14.42 -28.74
CA ALA A 48 -11.83 -13.43 -29.65
C ALA A 48 -12.82 -12.53 -28.90
N ARG A 49 -12.69 -11.21 -29.05
CA ARG A 49 -13.65 -10.25 -28.49
C ARG A 49 -15.02 -10.44 -29.13
N GLU A 50 -15.99 -10.88 -28.33
CA GLU A 50 -17.40 -10.98 -28.75
C GLU A 50 -18.17 -9.68 -28.43
N LYS A 51 -19.19 -9.40 -29.25
CA LYS A 51 -20.11 -8.29 -28.99
C LYS A 51 -20.96 -8.62 -27.77
N LEU A 52 -20.97 -7.72 -26.78
CA LEU A 52 -21.77 -7.91 -25.57
C LEU A 52 -23.26 -8.09 -25.90
N PRO A 53 -23.92 -9.12 -25.35
CA PRO A 53 -25.36 -9.28 -25.49
C PRO A 53 -26.12 -8.18 -24.73
N GLY A 54 -27.37 -7.90 -25.12
CA GLY A 54 -28.20 -6.90 -24.44
C GLY A 54 -28.52 -7.25 -22.99
N ILE A 55 -28.50 -8.55 -22.64
CA ILE A 55 -28.59 -9.06 -21.27
C ILE A 55 -27.36 -9.94 -21.03
N LEU A 56 -26.55 -9.58 -20.04
CA LEU A 56 -25.35 -10.35 -19.69
C LEU A 56 -25.75 -11.66 -18.99
N PRO A 57 -25.18 -12.82 -19.35
CA PRO A 57 -25.54 -14.09 -18.74
C PRO A 57 -25.09 -14.19 -17.28
N ASN A 58 -24.01 -13.51 -16.92
CA ASN A 58 -23.55 -13.30 -15.56
C ASN A 58 -22.57 -12.12 -15.51
N ILE A 59 -22.10 -11.80 -14.30
CA ILE A 59 -21.23 -10.64 -14.06
C ILE A 59 -19.83 -10.77 -14.69
N LEU A 60 -19.35 -11.99 -14.98
CA LEU A 60 -18.03 -12.19 -15.61
C LEU A 60 -18.03 -11.70 -17.06
N SER A 61 -19.18 -11.67 -17.73
CA SER A 61 -19.32 -11.05 -19.06
C SER A 61 -19.17 -9.52 -19.03
N HIS A 62 -19.13 -8.89 -17.86
CA HIS A 62 -18.80 -7.46 -17.69
C HIS A 62 -17.31 -7.21 -17.42
N ILE A 63 -16.45 -8.16 -17.78
CA ILE A 63 -15.00 -8.00 -17.77
C ILE A 63 -14.54 -7.66 -19.20
N GLY A 64 -13.75 -6.59 -19.33
CA GLY A 64 -13.30 -6.05 -20.61
C GLY A 64 -14.20 -4.95 -21.16
N ASN A 65 -13.92 -4.54 -22.40
CA ASN A 65 -14.57 -3.40 -23.07
C ASN A 65 -14.55 -2.11 -22.22
N THR A 66 -13.44 -1.87 -21.52
CA THR A 66 -13.30 -0.76 -20.57
C THR A 66 -13.18 0.57 -21.32
N PRO A 67 -13.63 1.69 -20.72
CA PRO A 67 -13.62 2.97 -21.39
C PRO A 67 -12.19 3.52 -21.55
N LEU A 68 -11.97 4.20 -22.68
CA LEU A 68 -10.79 5.01 -22.95
C LEU A 68 -11.19 6.49 -22.86
N VAL A 69 -10.72 7.16 -21.82
CA VAL A 69 -11.21 8.50 -21.42
C VAL A 69 -10.11 9.53 -21.61
N ARG A 70 -10.39 10.66 -22.26
CA ARG A 70 -9.43 11.76 -22.42
C ARG A 70 -9.19 12.48 -21.09
N LEU A 71 -7.91 12.70 -20.74
CA LEU A 71 -7.51 13.58 -19.64
C LEU A 71 -7.43 15.02 -20.16
N ASN A 72 -8.14 15.95 -19.50
CA ASN A 72 -8.33 17.31 -20.04
C ASN A 72 -7.54 18.37 -19.26
N LYS A 73 -7.40 18.22 -17.95
CA LYS A 73 -6.81 19.23 -17.06
C LYS A 73 -5.36 18.93 -16.72
N LEU A 74 -5.06 17.69 -16.32
CA LEU A 74 -3.73 17.33 -15.83
C LEU A 74 -2.63 17.46 -16.89
N PRO A 75 -2.82 17.00 -18.15
CA PRO A 75 -1.82 17.23 -19.20
C PRO A 75 -1.57 18.72 -19.43
N LEU A 76 -2.64 19.54 -19.48
CA LEU A 76 -2.54 20.98 -19.68
C LEU A 76 -1.75 21.66 -18.55
N ALA A 77 -2.03 21.30 -17.30
CA ALA A 77 -1.30 21.81 -16.13
C ALA A 77 0.20 21.45 -16.13
N LYS A 78 0.60 20.43 -16.89
CA LYS A 78 2.00 20.01 -17.09
C LYS A 78 2.61 20.54 -18.39
N GLY A 79 1.91 21.41 -19.12
CA GLY A 79 2.36 21.94 -20.41
C GLY A 79 2.42 20.89 -21.52
N ILE A 80 1.73 19.76 -21.34
CA ILE A 80 1.68 18.67 -22.32
C ILE A 80 0.63 18.99 -23.37
N LYS A 81 1.04 18.92 -24.64
CA LYS A 81 0.22 19.28 -25.78
C LYS A 81 -0.38 18.10 -26.54
N CYS A 82 0.20 16.91 -26.40
CA CYS A 82 -0.32 15.70 -27.03
C CYS A 82 -1.61 15.22 -26.33
N GLU A 83 -2.40 14.40 -27.02
CA GLU A 83 -3.60 13.81 -26.43
C GLU A 83 -3.20 12.70 -25.45
N VAL A 84 -3.64 12.82 -24.19
CA VAL A 84 -3.44 11.78 -23.16
C VAL A 84 -4.78 11.13 -22.83
N LEU A 85 -4.84 9.81 -22.98
CA LEU A 85 -6.02 8.99 -22.76
C LEU A 85 -5.77 8.00 -21.63
N ALA A 86 -6.73 7.84 -20.74
CA ALA A 86 -6.74 6.88 -19.64
C ALA A 86 -7.59 5.65 -20.01
N LYS A 87 -6.96 4.49 -20.08
CA LYS A 87 -7.65 3.20 -20.20
C LYS A 87 -8.08 2.75 -18.81
N CYS A 88 -9.38 2.89 -18.51
CA CYS A 88 -9.91 2.83 -17.15
C CYS A 88 -10.31 1.39 -16.75
N GLU A 89 -9.32 0.60 -16.35
CA GLU A 89 -9.51 -0.82 -16.01
C GLU A 89 -10.21 -1.04 -14.66
N PHE A 90 -10.41 0.01 -13.88
CA PHE A 90 -11.18 -0.03 -12.64
C PHE A 90 -12.70 -0.15 -12.85
N PHE A 91 -13.18 -0.11 -14.10
CA PHE A 91 -14.58 -0.38 -14.45
C PHE A 91 -14.90 -1.86 -14.68
N ASN A 92 -13.91 -2.75 -14.69
CA ASN A 92 -14.18 -4.19 -14.72
C ASN A 92 -15.00 -4.60 -13.49
N ALA A 93 -15.76 -5.70 -13.60
CA ALA A 93 -16.69 -6.17 -12.57
C ALA A 93 -16.12 -6.30 -11.14
N GLY A 94 -14.90 -6.82 -10.99
CA GLY A 94 -14.19 -6.93 -9.71
C GLY A 94 -13.48 -5.64 -9.29
N GLY A 95 -13.42 -4.65 -10.18
CA GLY A 95 -12.86 -3.32 -9.95
C GLY A 95 -11.39 -3.18 -10.35
N SER A 96 -10.85 -4.09 -11.17
CA SER A 96 -9.45 -3.99 -11.61
C SER A 96 -9.13 -4.69 -12.93
N ILE A 97 -7.98 -4.33 -13.51
CA ILE A 97 -7.37 -4.99 -14.67
C ILE A 97 -7.17 -6.50 -14.48
N LYS A 98 -7.06 -6.97 -13.23
CA LYS A 98 -6.77 -8.37 -12.91
C LYS A 98 -7.99 -9.29 -13.11
N ASP A 99 -9.18 -8.71 -13.25
CA ASP A 99 -10.39 -9.48 -13.55
C ASP A 99 -10.25 -10.19 -14.91
N ARG A 100 -9.57 -9.54 -15.88
CA ARG A 100 -9.28 -10.11 -17.19
C ARG A 100 -8.46 -11.39 -17.10
N ILE A 101 -7.37 -11.35 -16.32
CA ILE A 101 -6.47 -12.50 -16.21
C ILE A 101 -7.10 -13.60 -15.36
N ALA A 102 -7.88 -13.24 -14.35
CA ALA A 102 -8.59 -14.20 -13.52
C ALA A 102 -9.58 -15.00 -14.36
N LEU A 103 -10.42 -14.32 -15.16
CA LEU A 103 -11.35 -14.98 -16.07
C LEU A 103 -10.61 -15.86 -17.07
N ARG A 104 -9.60 -15.31 -17.76
CA ARG A 104 -8.84 -16.04 -18.78
C ARG A 104 -8.15 -17.29 -18.24
N MET A 105 -7.48 -17.20 -17.08
CA MET A 105 -6.79 -18.34 -16.47
C MET A 105 -7.78 -19.43 -16.04
N VAL A 106 -8.95 -19.04 -15.49
CA VAL A 106 -10.00 -20.00 -15.11
C VAL A 106 -10.55 -20.71 -16.34
N GLU A 107 -10.90 -19.97 -17.41
CA GLU A 107 -11.47 -20.56 -18.62
C GLU A 107 -10.48 -21.46 -19.38
N ASP A 108 -9.20 -21.07 -19.47
CA ASP A 108 -8.17 -21.92 -20.08
C ASP A 108 -7.96 -23.20 -19.23
N ALA A 109 -8.03 -23.10 -17.89
CA ALA A 109 -7.93 -24.25 -17.00
C ALA A 109 -9.16 -25.17 -17.08
N GLU A 110 -10.37 -24.62 -17.26
CA GLU A 110 -11.58 -25.39 -17.55
C GLU A 110 -11.47 -26.12 -18.90
N LYS A 111 -11.05 -25.41 -19.96
CA LYS A 111 -10.91 -25.97 -21.32
C LYS A 111 -9.87 -27.10 -21.39
N SER A 112 -8.81 -27.02 -20.57
CA SER A 112 -7.79 -28.06 -20.48
C SER A 112 -8.14 -29.21 -19.52
N GLY A 113 -9.26 -29.12 -18.80
CA GLY A 113 -9.66 -30.09 -17.78
C GLY A 113 -8.85 -30.02 -16.48
N LEU A 114 -8.01 -29.00 -16.31
CA LEU A 114 -7.26 -28.77 -15.07
C LEU A 114 -8.19 -28.35 -13.91
N LEU A 115 -9.23 -27.55 -14.21
CA LEU A 115 -10.30 -27.23 -13.27
C LEU A 115 -11.54 -28.07 -13.57
N HIS A 116 -12.15 -28.60 -12.50
CA HIS A 116 -13.41 -29.33 -12.50
C HIS A 116 -14.24 -28.94 -11.27
N SER A 117 -15.49 -29.41 -11.17
CA SER A 117 -16.47 -28.95 -10.17
C SER A 117 -16.07 -29.10 -8.69
N GLU A 118 -15.07 -29.93 -8.38
CA GLU A 118 -14.57 -30.13 -7.01
C GLU A 118 -13.27 -29.37 -6.72
N SER A 119 -12.71 -28.69 -7.73
CA SER A 119 -11.43 -28.01 -7.62
C SER A 119 -11.48 -26.86 -6.60
N THR A 120 -10.35 -26.66 -5.94
CA THR A 120 -10.08 -25.49 -5.10
C THR A 120 -9.03 -24.63 -5.76
N ILE A 121 -9.36 -23.38 -6.08
CA ILE A 121 -8.39 -22.42 -6.62
C ILE A 121 -7.60 -21.83 -5.45
N ILE A 122 -6.27 -21.89 -5.53
CA ILE A 122 -5.35 -21.28 -4.58
C ILE A 122 -4.49 -20.28 -5.34
N GLU A 123 -4.37 -19.03 -4.90
CA GLU A 123 -3.53 -18.05 -5.60
C GLU A 123 -2.66 -17.22 -4.65
N PRO A 124 -1.32 -17.18 -4.86
CA PRO A 124 -0.43 -16.21 -4.23
C PRO A 124 -0.54 -14.85 -4.92
N THR A 125 -1.01 -13.82 -4.22
CA THR A 125 -1.31 -12.53 -4.87
C THR A 125 -1.27 -11.31 -3.94
N SER A 126 -1.00 -10.14 -4.54
CA SER A 126 -1.09 -8.80 -3.94
C SER A 126 -2.53 -8.24 -3.85
N GLY A 127 -3.52 -9.06 -4.20
CA GLY A 127 -4.93 -8.87 -3.83
C GLY A 127 -5.89 -8.76 -5.01
N ASN A 128 -5.59 -7.95 -6.03
CA ASN A 128 -6.54 -7.73 -7.14
C ASN A 128 -6.79 -9.00 -7.98
N THR A 129 -5.75 -9.79 -8.26
CA THR A 129 -5.93 -11.12 -8.90
C THR A 129 -6.75 -12.05 -8.01
N GLY A 130 -6.57 -11.95 -6.68
CA GLY A 130 -7.38 -12.70 -5.73
C GLY A 130 -8.85 -12.32 -5.78
N ILE A 131 -9.17 -11.03 -5.89
CA ILE A 131 -10.56 -10.54 -6.04
C ILE A 131 -11.17 -11.05 -7.34
N GLY A 132 -10.45 -10.94 -8.46
CA GLY A 132 -10.92 -11.46 -9.75
C GLY A 132 -11.17 -12.98 -9.72
N LEU A 133 -10.26 -13.74 -9.11
CA LEU A 133 -10.41 -15.20 -8.98
C LEU A 133 -11.51 -15.59 -7.99
N ALA A 134 -11.67 -14.87 -6.88
CA ALA A 134 -12.76 -15.08 -5.94
C ALA A 134 -14.13 -14.77 -6.58
N LEU A 135 -14.21 -13.70 -7.39
CA LEU A 135 -15.40 -13.38 -8.17
C LEU A 135 -15.74 -14.49 -9.17
N ALA A 136 -14.76 -14.94 -9.96
CA ALA A 136 -14.94 -16.04 -10.89
C ALA A 136 -15.33 -17.35 -10.19
N ALA A 137 -14.70 -17.66 -9.06
CA ALA A 137 -14.99 -18.82 -8.23
C ALA A 137 -16.41 -18.78 -7.65
N ALA A 138 -16.86 -17.62 -7.15
CA ALA A 138 -18.20 -17.43 -6.64
C ALA A 138 -19.27 -17.67 -7.72
N VAL A 139 -19.04 -17.21 -8.94
CA VAL A 139 -19.96 -17.38 -10.06
C VAL A 139 -19.95 -18.81 -10.62
N LYS A 140 -18.78 -19.44 -10.73
CA LYS A 140 -18.61 -20.77 -11.34
C LYS A 140 -18.69 -21.92 -10.34
N GLY A 141 -18.78 -21.63 -9.04
CA GLY A 141 -18.95 -22.64 -7.99
C GLY A 141 -17.67 -23.28 -7.47
N TYR A 142 -16.50 -22.65 -7.65
CA TYR A 142 -15.24 -23.15 -7.12
C TYR A 142 -15.00 -22.69 -5.68
N LYS A 143 -14.26 -23.49 -4.91
CA LYS A 143 -13.68 -23.02 -3.64
C LYS A 143 -12.48 -22.13 -3.96
N CYS A 144 -12.28 -21.07 -3.19
CA CYS A 144 -11.19 -20.12 -3.40
C CYS A 144 -10.40 -19.87 -2.11
N ILE A 145 -9.08 -19.93 -2.19
CA ILE A 145 -8.14 -19.61 -1.11
C ILE A 145 -7.11 -18.60 -1.64
N ILE A 146 -7.04 -17.44 -1.02
CA ILE A 146 -6.09 -16.40 -1.38
C ILE A 146 -4.98 -16.34 -0.33
N VAL A 147 -3.73 -16.43 -0.80
CA VAL A 147 -2.54 -16.28 0.03
C VAL A 147 -1.92 -14.92 -0.26
N MET A 148 -1.90 -14.02 0.74
CA MET A 148 -1.44 -12.63 0.54
C MET A 148 -0.56 -12.13 1.68
N PRO A 149 0.39 -11.21 1.42
CA PRO A 149 1.15 -10.54 2.47
C PRO A 149 0.28 -9.69 3.42
N GLU A 150 0.76 -9.47 4.64
CA GLU A 150 0.09 -8.63 5.65
C GLU A 150 -0.07 -7.16 5.25
N LYS A 151 0.84 -6.58 4.45
CA LYS A 151 0.78 -5.15 4.05
C LYS A 151 -0.44 -4.77 3.19
N MET A 152 -1.09 -5.76 2.57
CA MET A 152 -2.22 -5.53 1.68
C MET A 152 -3.41 -5.02 2.47
N SER A 153 -4.12 -4.04 1.89
CA SER A 153 -5.18 -3.29 2.57
C SER A 153 -6.30 -4.17 3.15
N ASN A 154 -6.95 -3.68 4.21
CA ASN A 154 -8.05 -4.39 4.87
C ASN A 154 -9.29 -4.44 3.98
N GLU A 155 -9.49 -3.41 3.15
CA GLU A 155 -10.58 -3.34 2.18
C GLU A 155 -10.54 -4.52 1.19
N LYS A 156 -9.34 -4.96 0.80
CA LYS A 156 -9.18 -6.17 -0.04
C LYS A 156 -9.62 -7.43 0.70
N VAL A 157 -9.30 -7.54 1.99
CA VAL A 157 -9.73 -8.68 2.82
C VAL A 157 -11.24 -8.72 2.96
N ASP A 158 -11.88 -7.57 3.21
CA ASP A 158 -13.33 -7.49 3.36
C ASP A 158 -14.05 -7.92 2.07
N VAL A 159 -13.57 -7.45 0.92
CA VAL A 159 -14.11 -7.87 -0.39
C VAL A 159 -13.93 -9.37 -0.63
N LEU A 160 -12.75 -9.92 -0.30
CA LEU A 160 -12.48 -11.35 -0.49
C LEU A 160 -13.34 -12.24 0.40
N HIS A 161 -13.53 -11.87 1.66
CA HIS A 161 -14.44 -12.56 2.56
C HIS A 161 -15.88 -12.49 2.07
N ALA A 162 -16.34 -11.33 1.59
CA ALA A 162 -17.68 -11.15 1.04
C ALA A 162 -17.91 -12.00 -0.22
N LEU A 163 -16.87 -12.22 -1.03
CA LEU A 163 -16.88 -13.14 -2.18
C LEU A 163 -16.77 -14.62 -1.80
N GLY A 164 -16.64 -14.94 -0.50
CA GLY A 164 -16.56 -16.31 0.01
C GLY A 164 -15.17 -16.96 -0.09
N ALA A 165 -14.13 -16.18 -0.37
CA ALA A 165 -12.76 -16.68 -0.37
C ALA A 165 -12.22 -16.84 1.06
N LYS A 166 -11.44 -17.90 1.28
CA LYS A 166 -10.62 -18.03 2.50
C LYS A 166 -9.31 -17.27 2.32
N ILE A 167 -8.79 -16.68 3.38
CA ILE A 167 -7.58 -15.86 3.33
C ILE A 167 -6.52 -16.43 4.25
N VAL A 168 -5.30 -16.56 3.72
CA VAL A 168 -4.10 -16.91 4.48
C VAL A 168 -3.13 -15.74 4.36
N ARG A 169 -2.73 -15.17 5.50
CA ARG A 169 -1.76 -14.06 5.55
C ARG A 169 -0.34 -14.60 5.70
N THR A 170 0.63 -13.92 5.08
CA THR A 170 2.07 -14.21 5.23
C THR A 170 2.87 -12.96 5.62
N PRO A 171 4.03 -13.11 6.28
CA PRO A 171 4.89 -11.97 6.61
C PRO A 171 5.28 -11.17 5.36
N THR A 172 5.22 -9.84 5.45
CA THR A 172 5.58 -8.95 4.32
C THR A 172 7.07 -8.94 4.02
N SER A 173 7.91 -9.15 5.04
CA SER A 173 9.38 -9.16 4.94
C SER A 173 9.95 -10.48 4.39
N ALA A 174 9.12 -11.50 4.18
CA ALA A 174 9.57 -12.77 3.64
C ALA A 174 9.97 -12.61 2.16
N MET A 175 11.23 -12.95 1.83
CA MET A 175 11.69 -13.05 0.44
C MET A 175 10.85 -14.06 -0.33
N PHE A 176 10.71 -13.89 -1.65
CA PHE A 176 9.86 -14.78 -2.45
C PHE A 176 10.24 -16.26 -2.34
N ASN A 177 11.52 -16.56 -2.10
CA ASN A 177 12.06 -17.90 -1.96
C ASN A 177 12.12 -18.44 -0.52
N SER A 178 11.61 -17.70 0.47
CA SER A 178 11.52 -18.20 1.85
C SER A 178 10.33 -19.15 2.02
N PRO A 179 10.40 -20.11 2.97
CA PRO A 179 9.28 -21.00 3.26
C PRO A 179 7.99 -20.29 3.73
N GLU A 180 8.13 -19.10 4.29
CA GLU A 180 7.05 -18.26 4.80
C GLU A 180 6.48 -17.32 3.73
N SER A 181 7.06 -17.30 2.52
CA SER A 181 6.56 -16.49 1.43
C SER A 181 5.15 -16.94 1.02
N HIS A 182 4.32 -16.00 0.58
CA HIS A 182 2.99 -16.29 0.04
C HIS A 182 3.01 -17.33 -1.10
N ILE A 183 4.11 -17.42 -1.85
CA ILE A 183 4.32 -18.43 -2.89
C ILE A 183 4.52 -19.81 -2.25
N SER A 184 5.50 -19.96 -1.37
CA SER A 184 5.80 -21.23 -0.68
C SER A 184 4.59 -21.75 0.12
N VAL A 185 3.87 -20.85 0.80
CA VAL A 185 2.65 -21.18 1.55
C VAL A 185 1.54 -21.65 0.61
N ALA A 186 1.32 -21.00 -0.54
CA ALA A 186 0.34 -21.46 -1.52
C ALA A 186 0.66 -22.87 -2.03
N TRP A 187 1.94 -23.15 -2.34
CA TRP A 187 2.39 -24.48 -2.78
C TRP A 187 2.24 -25.56 -1.71
N ARG A 188 2.48 -25.23 -0.44
CA ARG A 188 2.18 -26.14 0.69
C ARG A 188 0.70 -26.46 0.78
N LEU A 189 -0.17 -25.44 0.74
CA LEU A 189 -1.62 -25.63 0.78
C LEU A 189 -2.12 -26.48 -0.39
N LYS A 190 -1.54 -26.31 -1.58
CA LYS A 190 -1.86 -27.14 -2.76
C LYS A 190 -1.60 -28.63 -2.52
N LYS A 191 -0.55 -28.99 -1.77
CA LYS A 191 -0.27 -30.41 -1.43
C LYS A 191 -1.26 -30.99 -0.43
N GLU A 192 -1.71 -30.16 0.50
CA GLU A 192 -2.58 -30.59 1.59
C GLU A 192 -4.04 -30.68 1.18
N ILE A 193 -4.45 -29.93 0.14
CA ILE A 193 -5.85 -29.81 -0.27
C ILE A 193 -6.08 -30.62 -1.56
N PRO A 194 -6.94 -31.66 -1.53
CA PRO A 194 -7.30 -32.42 -2.72
C PRO A 194 -7.89 -31.54 -3.82
N HIS A 195 -7.56 -31.84 -5.08
CA HIS A 195 -8.02 -31.09 -6.27
C HIS A 195 -7.68 -29.59 -6.24
N ALA A 196 -6.70 -29.18 -5.43
CA ALA A 196 -6.24 -27.81 -5.41
C ALA A 196 -5.40 -27.47 -6.64
N VAL A 197 -5.68 -26.32 -7.24
CA VAL A 197 -4.97 -25.79 -8.40
C VAL A 197 -4.45 -24.41 -8.06
N ILE A 198 -3.16 -24.19 -8.30
CA ILE A 198 -2.59 -22.86 -8.36
C ILE A 198 -2.56 -22.46 -9.83
N LEU A 199 -3.27 -21.39 -10.18
CA LEU A 199 -3.33 -20.91 -11.57
C LEU A 199 -2.05 -20.15 -11.93
N ASP A 200 -1.40 -19.53 -10.96
CA ASP A 200 -0.05 -18.96 -11.04
C ASP A 200 0.09 -17.83 -12.07
N GLN A 201 -0.40 -16.65 -11.70
CA GLN A 201 -0.30 -15.43 -12.51
C GLN A 201 1.13 -15.07 -12.95
N TYR A 202 2.19 -15.57 -12.30
CA TYR A 202 3.57 -15.24 -12.64
C TYR A 202 4.10 -16.05 -13.82
N ARG A 203 3.49 -17.21 -14.08
CA ARG A 203 3.92 -18.17 -15.12
C ARG A 203 2.86 -18.45 -16.19
N ASN A 204 1.58 -18.29 -15.84
CA ASN A 204 0.48 -18.69 -16.70
C ASN A 204 0.35 -17.78 -17.93
N ALA A 205 0.39 -18.38 -19.12
CA ALA A 205 0.26 -17.67 -20.39
C ALA A 205 -1.08 -16.92 -20.50
N GLY A 206 -2.15 -17.38 -19.83
CA GLY A 206 -3.44 -16.71 -19.79
C GLY A 206 -3.35 -15.27 -19.25
N ASN A 207 -2.35 -14.95 -18.42
CA ASN A 207 -2.12 -13.58 -17.93
C ASN A 207 -1.75 -12.61 -19.07
N PRO A 208 -0.59 -12.73 -19.74
CA PRO A 208 -0.27 -11.85 -20.85
C PRO A 208 -1.22 -12.03 -22.04
N LEU A 209 -1.76 -13.23 -22.28
CA LEU A 209 -2.69 -13.46 -23.39
C LEU A 209 -4.02 -12.73 -23.22
N ALA A 210 -4.56 -12.61 -22.00
CA ALA A 210 -5.75 -11.78 -21.77
C ALA A 210 -5.55 -10.34 -22.27
N HIS A 211 -4.36 -9.79 -22.04
CA HIS A 211 -4.01 -8.44 -22.46
C HIS A 211 -3.64 -8.31 -23.94
N TYR A 212 -2.97 -9.33 -24.48
CA TYR A 212 -2.65 -9.42 -25.90
C TYR A 212 -3.93 -9.54 -26.75
N ASP A 213 -4.84 -10.44 -26.38
CA ASP A 213 -6.07 -10.73 -27.13
C ASP A 213 -7.15 -9.65 -26.95
N THR A 214 -7.31 -9.09 -25.75
CA THR A 214 -8.43 -8.18 -25.47
C THR A 214 -7.98 -6.75 -25.22
N THR A 215 -7.16 -6.48 -24.20
CA THR A 215 -6.82 -5.11 -23.78
C THR A 215 -6.14 -4.32 -24.90
N ALA A 216 -5.19 -4.94 -25.61
CA ALA A 216 -4.48 -4.28 -26.71
C ALA A 216 -5.38 -4.04 -27.92
N ASP A 217 -6.22 -5.02 -28.29
CA ASP A 217 -7.17 -4.89 -29.39
C ASP A 217 -8.23 -3.82 -29.09
N GLU A 218 -8.69 -3.70 -27.84
CA GLU A 218 -9.56 -2.60 -27.39
C GLU A 218 -8.88 -1.24 -27.57
N ILE A 219 -7.62 -1.09 -27.15
CA ILE A 219 -6.87 0.16 -27.30
C ILE A 219 -6.71 0.51 -28.78
N LEU A 220 -6.33 -0.47 -29.61
CA LEU A 220 -6.15 -0.27 -31.05
C LEU A 220 -7.48 0.12 -31.73
N GLU A 221 -8.59 -0.54 -31.40
CA GLU A 221 -9.91 -0.21 -31.91
C GLU A 221 -10.35 1.20 -31.48
N GLN A 222 -10.27 1.51 -30.19
CA GLN A 222 -10.69 2.80 -29.61
C GLN A 222 -9.84 3.97 -30.11
N CYS A 223 -8.59 3.70 -30.51
CA CYS A 223 -7.67 4.67 -31.11
C CYS A 223 -7.69 4.69 -32.64
N SER A 224 -8.53 3.89 -33.30
CA SER A 224 -8.54 3.71 -34.75
C SER A 224 -7.16 3.37 -35.33
N GLY A 225 -6.40 2.53 -34.62
CA GLY A 225 -5.04 2.10 -34.97
C GLY A 225 -3.94 3.14 -34.73
N LYS A 226 -4.27 4.37 -34.34
CA LYS A 226 -3.30 5.46 -34.13
C LYS A 226 -3.00 5.65 -32.64
N VAL A 227 -1.88 5.11 -32.17
CA VAL A 227 -1.34 5.32 -30.82
C VAL A 227 0.17 5.47 -30.88
N ASP A 228 0.71 6.53 -30.28
CA ASP A 228 2.14 6.86 -30.35
C ASP A 228 2.90 6.40 -29.11
N MET A 229 2.21 6.26 -27.98
CA MET A 229 2.79 5.73 -26.75
C MET A 229 1.74 4.99 -25.90
N VAL A 230 2.12 3.87 -25.29
CA VAL A 230 1.36 3.17 -24.25
C VAL A 230 2.21 3.09 -22.98
N VAL A 231 1.64 3.52 -21.85
CA VAL A 231 2.32 3.56 -20.55
C VAL A 231 1.64 2.60 -19.57
N VAL A 232 2.40 1.62 -19.08
CA VAL A 232 1.87 0.49 -18.30
C VAL A 232 2.71 0.24 -17.05
N GLY A 233 2.08 0.25 -15.88
CA GLY A 233 2.72 -0.21 -14.63
C GLY A 233 2.97 -1.72 -14.62
N ALA A 234 4.17 -2.13 -14.23
CA ALA A 234 4.58 -3.53 -14.20
C ALA A 234 4.49 -4.12 -12.78
N GLY A 235 3.59 -5.09 -12.60
CA GLY A 235 3.62 -6.03 -11.47
C GLY A 235 4.16 -7.37 -11.94
N THR A 236 3.27 -8.32 -12.25
CA THR A 236 3.69 -9.59 -12.90
C THR A 236 4.34 -9.38 -14.27
N GLY A 237 4.14 -8.22 -14.89
CA GLY A 237 4.56 -7.94 -16.27
C GLY A 237 3.57 -8.37 -17.34
N GLY A 238 2.55 -9.16 -17.02
CA GLY A 238 1.61 -9.69 -18.00
C GLY A 238 0.91 -8.61 -18.84
N SER A 239 0.48 -7.50 -18.23
CA SER A 239 -0.17 -6.40 -18.95
C SER A 239 0.78 -5.67 -19.89
N VAL A 240 1.99 -5.29 -19.45
CA VAL A 240 2.96 -4.60 -20.32
C VAL A 240 3.47 -5.52 -21.42
N SER A 241 3.66 -6.81 -21.15
CA SER A 241 4.10 -7.79 -22.15
C SER A 241 3.00 -8.12 -23.16
N GLY A 242 1.77 -8.40 -22.71
CA GLY A 242 0.65 -8.69 -23.61
C GLY A 242 0.31 -7.52 -24.51
N ILE A 243 0.19 -6.31 -23.94
CA ILE A 243 -0.05 -5.09 -24.71
C ILE A 243 1.15 -4.82 -25.63
N GLY A 244 2.38 -4.86 -25.11
CA GLY A 244 3.59 -4.59 -25.88
C GLY A 244 3.71 -5.49 -27.10
N ARG A 245 3.52 -6.81 -26.95
CA ARG A 245 3.58 -7.77 -28.07
C ARG A 245 2.61 -7.41 -29.20
N LYS A 246 1.33 -7.19 -28.87
CA LYS A 246 0.31 -6.83 -29.89
C LYS A 246 0.59 -5.46 -30.51
N ILE A 247 0.96 -4.48 -29.70
CA ILE A 247 1.28 -3.13 -30.17
C ILE A 247 2.48 -3.17 -31.12
N LYS A 248 3.55 -3.92 -30.81
CA LYS A 248 4.69 -4.06 -31.72
C LYS A 248 4.34 -4.76 -33.04
N GLU A 249 3.37 -5.67 -33.04
CA GLU A 249 2.88 -6.32 -34.26
C GLU A 249 1.98 -5.42 -35.11
N LYS A 250 1.11 -4.60 -34.50
CA LYS A 250 0.04 -3.87 -35.19
C LYS A 250 0.31 -2.37 -35.37
N CYS A 251 1.09 -1.78 -34.46
CA CYS A 251 1.46 -0.37 -34.45
C CYS A 251 2.95 -0.24 -34.07
N PRO A 252 3.87 -0.69 -34.94
CA PRO A 252 5.29 -0.86 -34.60
C PRO A 252 6.01 0.43 -34.21
N SER A 253 5.50 1.60 -34.63
CA SER A 253 6.03 2.91 -34.25
C SER A 253 5.65 3.35 -32.83
N CYS A 254 4.70 2.68 -32.18
CA CYS A 254 4.26 3.02 -30.84
C CYS A 254 5.33 2.68 -29.80
N ILE A 255 5.59 3.64 -28.90
CA ILE A 255 6.51 3.51 -27.78
C ILE A 255 5.81 2.81 -26.62
N VAL A 256 6.34 1.68 -26.17
CA VAL A 256 5.88 0.94 -25.00
C VAL A 256 6.72 1.32 -23.80
N VAL A 257 6.08 1.95 -22.82
CA VAL A 257 6.72 2.42 -21.58
C VAL A 257 6.32 1.54 -20.41
N GLY A 258 7.33 0.96 -19.75
CA GLY A 258 7.17 0.23 -18.48
C GLY A 258 7.38 1.16 -17.29
N VAL A 259 6.49 1.08 -16.30
CA VAL A 259 6.62 1.83 -15.04
C VAL A 259 6.86 0.86 -13.89
N ASP A 260 7.92 1.10 -13.12
CA ASP A 260 8.40 0.21 -12.06
C ASP A 260 8.75 1.02 -10.79
N PRO A 261 8.29 0.64 -9.59
CA PRO A 261 8.58 1.43 -8.39
C PRO A 261 10.04 1.34 -7.97
N GLU A 262 10.58 2.40 -7.37
CA GLU A 262 11.85 2.36 -6.62
C GLU A 262 11.79 1.23 -5.57
N GLY A 263 12.86 0.43 -5.49
CA GLY A 263 12.92 -0.80 -4.68
C GLY A 263 12.52 -2.09 -5.41
N SER A 264 11.96 -1.99 -6.62
CA SER A 264 11.77 -3.13 -7.54
C SER A 264 12.94 -3.29 -8.53
N ILE A 265 13.12 -4.50 -9.07
CA ILE A 265 14.19 -4.86 -10.01
C ILE A 265 13.71 -5.14 -11.44
N LEU A 266 12.46 -4.82 -11.78
CA LEU A 266 11.89 -5.19 -13.09
C LEU A 266 12.47 -4.34 -14.24
N ALA A 267 12.80 -3.07 -13.97
CA ALA A 267 13.20 -2.12 -14.99
C ALA A 267 14.56 -2.43 -15.64
N GLN A 268 14.70 -1.99 -16.90
CA GLN A 268 15.96 -2.00 -17.64
C GLN A 268 16.30 -0.61 -18.18
N PRO A 269 17.59 -0.22 -18.25
CA PRO A 269 18.78 -0.98 -17.82
C PRO A 269 18.89 -1.11 -16.29
N GLU A 270 19.66 -2.11 -15.82
CA GLU A 270 19.73 -2.52 -14.40
C GLU A 270 20.20 -1.40 -13.46
N ASN A 271 20.96 -0.42 -13.96
CA ASN A 271 21.39 0.72 -13.15
C ASN A 271 20.23 1.59 -12.67
N LEU A 272 19.04 1.52 -13.30
CA LEU A 272 17.83 2.19 -12.82
C LEU A 272 17.31 1.59 -11.50
N ASN A 273 17.69 0.36 -11.17
CA ASN A 273 17.21 -0.36 -9.99
C ASN A 273 18.04 -0.09 -8.73
N LYS A 274 19.13 0.68 -8.83
CA LYS A 274 19.92 1.10 -7.68
C LYS A 274 19.12 2.08 -6.84
N SER A 275 18.69 1.65 -5.66
CA SER A 275 17.93 2.46 -4.71
C SER A 275 18.18 1.99 -3.28
N ASP A 276 18.15 2.94 -2.34
CA ASP A 276 18.15 2.65 -0.90
C ASP A 276 16.74 2.31 -0.38
N VAL A 277 15.72 2.38 -1.25
CA VAL A 277 14.32 2.06 -0.93
C VAL A 277 14.14 0.54 -0.94
N SER A 278 13.87 -0.05 0.22
CA SER A 278 13.57 -1.48 0.38
C SER A 278 12.07 -1.80 0.44
N SER A 279 11.22 -0.79 0.65
CA SER A 279 9.77 -0.92 0.71
C SER A 279 9.07 0.35 0.25
N TYR A 280 7.86 0.19 -0.29
CA TYR A 280 7.03 1.26 -0.84
C TYR A 280 5.54 0.98 -0.55
N GLU A 281 4.74 2.05 -0.54
CA GLU A 281 3.33 2.04 -0.16
C GLU A 281 2.38 1.81 -1.34
N VAL A 282 2.78 2.20 -2.57
CA VAL A 282 2.01 1.86 -3.78
C VAL A 282 1.86 0.35 -3.92
N GLU A 283 0.63 -0.12 -4.13
CA GLU A 283 0.33 -1.54 -4.26
C GLU A 283 0.14 -1.98 -5.72
N GLY A 284 0.51 -3.23 -6.03
CA GLY A 284 0.16 -3.91 -7.28
C GLY A 284 1.20 -3.82 -8.41
N ILE A 285 2.29 -3.08 -8.21
CA ILE A 285 3.44 -2.97 -9.13
C ILE A 285 4.76 -3.25 -8.38
N GLY A 286 5.78 -3.68 -9.12
CA GLY A 286 7.12 -4.02 -8.63
C GLY A 286 7.25 -5.41 -7.99
N TYR A 287 8.43 -6.03 -8.14
CA TYR A 287 8.82 -7.30 -7.52
C TYR A 287 10.34 -7.38 -7.31
N ASP A 288 10.75 -8.27 -6.41
CA ASP A 288 12.13 -8.65 -6.08
C ASP A 288 12.67 -9.80 -6.95
N PHE A 289 11.88 -10.26 -7.93
CA PHE A 289 12.23 -11.25 -8.94
C PHE A 289 11.63 -10.86 -10.31
N ILE A 290 12.09 -11.48 -11.39
CA ILE A 290 11.56 -11.25 -12.76
C ILE A 290 10.54 -12.34 -13.10
N PRO A 291 9.22 -12.07 -13.13
CA PRO A 291 8.23 -13.10 -13.41
C PRO A 291 8.40 -13.72 -14.81
N THR A 292 8.13 -15.02 -14.96
CA THR A 292 8.20 -15.74 -16.25
C THR A 292 7.38 -15.08 -17.36
N VAL A 293 6.22 -14.49 -17.03
CA VAL A 293 5.34 -13.82 -18.01
C VAL A 293 5.83 -12.43 -18.46
N LEU A 294 6.82 -11.84 -17.78
CA LEU A 294 7.37 -10.54 -18.13
C LEU A 294 8.37 -10.68 -19.29
N ASP A 295 7.92 -10.34 -20.49
CA ASP A 295 8.77 -10.08 -21.64
C ASP A 295 9.23 -8.62 -21.64
N ARG A 296 10.49 -8.38 -21.25
CA ARG A 296 11.10 -7.04 -21.23
C ARG A 296 11.53 -6.56 -22.61
N SER A 297 11.63 -7.44 -23.61
CA SER A 297 12.11 -7.09 -24.96
C SER A 297 11.14 -6.21 -25.75
N VAL A 298 9.86 -6.20 -25.36
CA VAL A 298 8.82 -5.36 -25.97
C VAL A 298 8.68 -3.99 -25.32
N VAL A 299 9.44 -3.71 -24.26
CA VAL A 299 9.43 -2.42 -23.55
C VAL A 299 10.57 -1.54 -24.05
N ASP A 300 10.24 -0.42 -24.67
CA ASP A 300 11.26 0.48 -25.24
C ASP A 300 11.96 1.32 -24.17
N LYS A 301 11.24 1.73 -23.12
CA LYS A 301 11.79 2.54 -22.04
C LYS A 301 11.12 2.26 -20.70
N TRP A 302 11.94 2.22 -19.65
CA TRP A 302 11.48 2.11 -18.28
C TRP A 302 11.60 3.43 -17.53
N TYR A 303 10.63 3.70 -16.66
CA TYR A 303 10.67 4.81 -15.72
C TYR A 303 10.46 4.30 -14.30
N LYS A 304 11.28 4.82 -13.37
CA LYS A 304 11.11 4.57 -11.95
C LYS A 304 10.06 5.52 -11.36
N SER A 305 9.13 4.98 -10.59
CA SER A 305 8.13 5.75 -9.82
C SER A 305 8.41 5.67 -8.32
N ASN A 306 7.98 6.67 -7.56
CA ASN A 306 8.00 6.64 -6.09
C ASN A 306 6.66 7.09 -5.50
N ASP A 307 6.44 6.81 -4.22
CA ASP A 307 5.18 7.11 -3.52
C ASP A 307 4.85 8.62 -3.51
N ARG A 308 5.89 9.47 -3.38
CA ARG A 308 5.78 10.92 -3.29
C ARG A 308 5.23 11.56 -4.56
N GLU A 309 5.47 10.96 -5.72
CA GLU A 309 4.87 11.39 -6.99
C GLU A 309 3.57 10.65 -7.29
N SER A 310 3.54 9.34 -7.02
CA SER A 310 2.46 8.46 -7.44
C SER A 310 1.15 8.77 -6.72
N LEU A 311 1.18 8.85 -5.39
CA LEU A 311 -0.03 8.95 -4.58
C LEU A 311 -0.69 10.35 -4.69
N PRO A 312 0.06 11.47 -4.68
CA PRO A 312 -0.52 12.78 -5.02
C PRO A 312 -1.08 12.84 -6.44
N THR A 313 -0.42 12.21 -7.43
CA THR A 313 -0.94 12.17 -8.80
C THR A 313 -2.24 11.37 -8.90
N ALA A 314 -2.38 10.27 -8.15
CA ALA A 314 -3.64 9.53 -8.04
C ALA A 314 -4.76 10.41 -7.45
N ARG A 315 -4.47 11.23 -6.43
CA ARG A 315 -5.43 12.19 -5.88
C ARG A 315 -5.79 13.30 -6.87
N ALA A 316 -4.84 13.74 -7.70
CA ALA A 316 -5.08 14.71 -8.76
C ALA A 316 -5.98 14.13 -9.86
N LEU A 317 -5.80 12.86 -10.25
CA LEU A 317 -6.72 12.13 -11.15
C LEU A 317 -8.16 12.14 -10.64
N ILE A 318 -8.35 11.91 -9.33
CA ILE A 318 -9.66 11.96 -8.69
C ILE A 318 -10.22 13.38 -8.71
N ARG A 319 -9.45 14.35 -8.20
CA ARG A 319 -9.90 15.72 -7.97
C ARG A 319 -10.15 16.50 -9.26
N GLU A 320 -9.30 16.32 -10.26
CA GLU A 320 -9.28 17.16 -11.45
C GLU A 320 -10.01 16.52 -12.63
N GLU A 321 -9.90 15.19 -12.79
CA GLU A 321 -10.49 14.43 -13.91
C GLU A 321 -11.71 13.60 -13.49
N GLY A 322 -12.01 13.48 -12.19
CA GLY A 322 -13.13 12.67 -11.70
C GLY A 322 -12.92 11.16 -11.83
N LEU A 323 -11.67 10.72 -12.01
CA LEU A 323 -11.33 9.31 -12.19
C LEU A 323 -11.00 8.66 -10.84
N LEU A 324 -11.89 7.82 -10.34
CA LEU A 324 -11.79 7.15 -9.04
C LEU A 324 -10.82 5.97 -9.05
N CYS A 325 -9.55 6.24 -9.34
CA CYS A 325 -8.49 5.25 -9.52
C CYS A 325 -7.52 5.10 -8.32
N GLY A 326 -6.79 3.99 -8.29
CA GLY A 326 -5.82 3.64 -7.25
C GLY A 326 -4.40 4.22 -7.42
N GLY A 327 -3.50 3.90 -6.50
CA GLY A 327 -2.14 4.46 -6.44
C GLY A 327 -1.25 4.15 -7.64
N SER A 328 -1.34 2.93 -8.18
CA SER A 328 -0.58 2.52 -9.39
C SER A 328 -1.01 3.27 -10.65
N SER A 329 -2.26 3.78 -10.69
CA SER A 329 -2.74 4.67 -11.75
C SER A 329 -2.03 6.02 -11.70
N GLY A 330 -1.78 6.54 -10.49
CA GLY A 330 -0.99 7.75 -10.28
C GLY A 330 0.49 7.56 -10.66
N ALA A 331 1.08 6.40 -10.35
CA ALA A 331 2.44 6.03 -10.78
C ALA A 331 2.56 6.00 -12.32
N ALA A 332 1.59 5.36 -12.99
CA ALA A 332 1.57 5.29 -14.45
C ALA A 332 1.48 6.69 -15.08
N LEU A 333 0.60 7.56 -14.57
CA LEU A 333 0.44 8.91 -15.11
C LEU A 333 1.63 9.82 -14.82
N SER A 334 2.22 9.78 -13.62
CA SER A 334 3.37 10.61 -13.28
C SER A 334 4.58 10.27 -14.16
N CYS A 335 4.82 8.99 -14.42
CA CYS A 335 5.83 8.54 -15.37
C CYS A 335 5.45 8.82 -16.83
N ALA A 336 4.16 8.78 -17.20
CA ALA A 336 3.72 9.15 -18.54
C ALA A 336 4.11 10.59 -18.89
N PHE A 337 3.96 11.53 -17.95
CA PHE A 337 4.35 12.92 -18.17
C PHE A 337 5.85 13.08 -18.45
N LYS A 338 6.70 12.35 -17.71
CA LYS A 338 8.15 12.30 -17.94
C LYS A 338 8.46 11.69 -19.31
N ALA A 339 7.80 10.58 -19.64
CA ALA A 339 7.98 9.87 -20.90
C ALA A 339 7.59 10.71 -22.12
N ILE A 340 6.47 11.43 -22.05
CA ILE A 340 6.00 12.34 -23.09
C ILE A 340 7.02 13.44 -23.36
N GLN A 341 7.57 14.04 -22.30
CA GLN A 341 8.57 15.11 -22.40
C GLN A 341 9.88 14.60 -23.01
N ASP A 342 10.40 13.47 -22.50
CA ASP A 342 11.63 12.85 -23.00
C ASP A 342 11.53 12.44 -24.47
N ALA A 343 10.37 11.92 -24.89
CA ALA A 343 10.13 11.51 -26.27
C ALA A 343 9.82 12.70 -27.21
N GLY A 344 9.64 13.92 -26.66
CA GLY A 344 9.35 15.11 -27.44
C GLY A 344 8.02 15.05 -28.20
N LEU A 345 7.02 14.34 -27.66
CA LEU A 345 5.72 14.16 -28.31
C LEU A 345 4.95 15.50 -28.42
N LYS A 346 4.29 15.71 -29.56
CA LYS A 346 3.64 16.98 -29.93
C LYS A 346 2.11 16.82 -30.08
N GLU A 347 1.42 17.90 -30.44
CA GLU A 347 -0.06 18.03 -30.49
C GLU A 347 -0.79 16.89 -31.23
N ASN A 348 -0.16 16.26 -32.23
CA ASN A 348 -0.78 15.18 -33.01
C ASN A 348 -0.55 13.77 -32.46
N ALA A 349 0.24 13.62 -31.41
CA ALA A 349 0.53 12.35 -30.79
C ALA A 349 -0.56 11.94 -29.79
N ARG A 350 -0.80 10.64 -29.68
CA ARG A 350 -1.73 10.04 -28.73
C ARG A 350 -1.00 9.10 -27.78
N VAL A 351 -1.12 9.39 -26.48
CA VAL A 351 -0.57 8.59 -25.39
C VAL A 351 -1.71 7.93 -24.63
N VAL A 352 -1.61 6.62 -24.42
CA VAL A 352 -2.55 5.85 -23.62
C VAL A 352 -1.88 5.42 -22.32
N VAL A 353 -2.50 5.72 -21.18
CA VAL A 353 -2.05 5.37 -19.84
C VAL A 353 -3.03 4.36 -19.24
N ILE A 354 -2.52 3.23 -18.75
CA ILE A 354 -3.36 2.20 -18.10
C ILE A 354 -3.61 2.60 -16.64
N LEU A 355 -4.89 2.69 -16.24
CA LEU A 355 -5.30 2.94 -14.86
C LEU A 355 -5.83 1.64 -14.23
N PRO A 356 -5.03 0.89 -13.44
CA PRO A 356 -5.29 -0.53 -13.19
C PRO A 356 -6.47 -0.86 -12.28
N ASP A 357 -6.73 -0.08 -11.24
CA ASP A 357 -7.75 -0.37 -10.23
C ASP A 357 -8.33 0.89 -9.59
N GLY A 358 -9.40 0.72 -8.81
CA GLY A 358 -10.20 1.81 -8.24
C GLY A 358 -9.82 2.20 -6.80
N VAL A 359 -10.39 3.32 -6.32
CA VAL A 359 -10.18 3.83 -4.95
C VAL A 359 -10.65 2.90 -3.83
N ARG A 360 -11.57 1.96 -4.12
CA ARG A 360 -12.16 1.03 -3.13
C ARG A 360 -11.10 0.34 -2.28
N ASN A 361 -9.98 -0.04 -2.87
CA ASN A 361 -8.92 -0.77 -2.19
C ASN A 361 -8.09 0.10 -1.22
N TYR A 362 -8.28 1.42 -1.22
CA TYR A 362 -7.37 2.39 -0.60
C TYR A 362 -8.11 3.46 0.22
N MET A 363 -9.34 3.18 0.65
CA MET A 363 -10.22 4.12 1.34
C MET A 363 -9.58 4.67 2.61
N THR A 364 -8.90 3.82 3.39
CA THR A 364 -8.19 4.22 4.61
C THR A 364 -6.68 4.43 4.38
N LYS A 365 -6.23 4.44 3.12
CA LYS A 365 -4.84 4.70 2.73
C LYS A 365 -4.70 6.06 2.06
N PHE A 366 -4.17 6.15 0.84
CA PHE A 366 -3.84 7.43 0.19
C PHE A 366 -5.04 8.37 0.01
N LEU A 367 -6.28 7.85 0.07
CA LEU A 367 -7.49 8.66 0.04
C LEU A 367 -7.67 9.48 1.34
N SER A 368 -7.16 8.97 2.46
CA SER A 368 -7.15 9.64 3.75
C SER A 368 -6.01 10.68 3.81
N ASP A 369 -6.37 11.94 4.04
CA ASP A 369 -5.41 13.01 4.31
C ASP A 369 -4.48 12.66 5.47
N GLN A 370 -5.07 12.07 6.52
CA GLN A 370 -4.35 11.69 7.72
C GLN A 370 -3.25 10.65 7.42
N TRP A 371 -3.60 9.62 6.67
CA TRP A 371 -2.64 8.58 6.26
C TRP A 371 -1.51 9.15 5.37
N MET A 372 -1.84 10.11 4.49
CA MET A 372 -0.86 10.78 3.62
C MET A 372 0.09 11.67 4.41
N ILE A 373 -0.41 12.39 5.42
CA ILE A 373 0.38 13.21 6.34
C ILE A 373 1.33 12.34 7.16
N GLU A 374 0.85 11.21 7.69
CA GLU A 374 1.68 10.25 8.44
C GLU A 374 2.82 9.67 7.61
N ARG A 375 2.76 9.72 6.29
CA ARG A 375 3.82 9.23 5.40
C ARG A 375 4.63 10.36 4.78
N ASP A 376 4.42 11.59 5.24
CA ASP A 376 5.07 12.80 4.73
C ASP A 376 4.85 12.98 3.21
N LEU A 377 3.71 12.50 2.70
CA LEU A 377 3.29 12.54 1.29
C LEU A 377 2.35 13.71 0.99
N LEU A 378 1.74 14.31 2.02
CA LEU A 378 0.95 15.52 1.92
C LEU A 378 1.51 16.56 2.90
N PRO A 379 1.92 17.76 2.45
CA PRO A 379 2.41 18.80 3.34
C PRO A 379 1.29 19.34 4.23
N LEU A 380 1.59 19.40 5.52
CA LEU A 380 0.75 19.87 6.63
C LEU A 380 0.25 21.32 6.49
N HIS A 381 0.84 22.13 5.59
CA HIS A 381 0.47 23.55 5.43
C HIS A 381 -1.02 23.74 5.09
N ASN A 382 -1.66 22.74 4.48
CA ASN A 382 -3.09 22.80 4.13
C ASN A 382 -4.06 22.69 5.34
N LEU A 383 -3.56 22.35 6.53
CA LEU A 383 -4.34 22.34 7.79
C LEU A 383 -4.01 23.53 8.69
N LYS A 384 -2.93 24.26 8.41
CA LYS A 384 -2.47 25.40 9.22
C LYS A 384 -3.59 26.42 9.42
N ASP A 385 -4.27 26.77 8.34
CA ASP A 385 -5.32 27.80 8.36
C ASP A 385 -6.62 27.32 9.02
N GLN A 386 -6.72 26.04 9.37
CA GLN A 386 -7.90 25.46 10.02
C GLN A 386 -7.81 25.50 11.55
N TYR A 387 -6.62 25.63 12.14
CA TYR A 387 -6.41 25.49 13.58
C TYR A 387 -5.61 26.67 14.16
N TRP A 388 -6.22 27.41 15.10
CA TRP A 388 -5.60 28.58 15.74
C TRP A 388 -4.31 28.24 16.52
N TRP A 389 -4.22 27.03 17.06
CA TRP A 389 -3.12 26.55 17.90
C TRP A 389 -1.95 25.96 17.11
N TRP A 390 -2.04 25.89 15.78
CA TRP A 390 -1.11 25.11 14.96
C TRP A 390 0.36 25.51 15.09
N ASP A 391 0.62 26.81 15.13
CA ASP A 391 1.96 27.40 15.24
C ASP A 391 2.41 27.61 16.69
N THR A 392 1.54 27.33 17.67
CA THR A 392 1.87 27.45 19.10
C THR A 392 3.02 26.48 19.45
N PRO A 393 4.02 26.89 20.25
CA PRO A 393 5.11 25.99 20.65
C PRO A 393 4.69 24.97 21.71
N VAL A 394 5.36 23.80 21.74
CA VAL A 394 5.16 22.75 22.75
C VAL A 394 5.35 23.27 24.18
N SER A 395 6.20 24.30 24.37
CA SER A 395 6.37 24.97 25.66
C SER A 395 5.07 25.54 26.25
N SER A 396 4.04 25.78 25.45
CA SER A 396 2.74 26.27 25.92
C SER A 396 1.87 25.22 26.63
N LEU A 397 2.22 23.93 26.54
CA LEU A 397 1.43 22.84 27.14
C LEU A 397 1.59 22.72 28.67
N HIS A 398 2.48 23.51 29.30
CA HIS A 398 2.73 23.50 30.76
C HIS A 398 2.86 22.07 31.34
N LEU A 399 3.70 21.25 30.70
CA LEU A 399 3.82 19.82 31.00
C LEU A 399 4.28 19.58 32.44
N ALA A 400 3.67 18.58 33.09
CA ALA A 400 4.11 18.11 34.40
C ALA A 400 5.48 17.41 34.30
N SER A 401 6.30 17.55 35.35
CA SER A 401 7.57 16.84 35.43
C SER A 401 7.33 15.32 35.44
N PRO A 402 7.98 14.57 34.55
CA PRO A 402 7.68 13.16 34.40
C PRO A 402 8.33 12.36 35.53
N LEU A 403 7.61 11.35 36.01
CA LEU A 403 8.19 10.33 36.88
C LEU A 403 9.04 9.37 36.05
N THR A 404 10.31 9.21 36.40
CA THR A 404 11.24 8.28 35.74
C THR A 404 11.51 7.03 36.58
N VAL A 405 11.97 5.96 35.94
CA VAL A 405 12.32 4.70 36.60
C VAL A 405 13.68 4.20 36.12
N LEU A 406 14.47 3.58 37.01
CA LEU A 406 15.73 2.94 36.64
C LEU A 406 15.45 1.59 35.94
N PRO A 407 16.31 1.16 35.00
CA PRO A 407 16.08 -0.07 34.24
C PRO A 407 16.04 -1.32 35.12
N ASP A 408 16.83 -1.37 36.19
CA ASP A 408 16.96 -2.51 37.12
C ASP A 408 15.79 -2.66 38.10
N VAL A 409 14.84 -1.72 38.13
CA VAL A 409 13.65 -1.80 38.99
C VAL A 409 12.77 -3.00 38.58
N PRO A 410 12.25 -3.78 39.54
CA PRO A 410 11.31 -4.86 39.24
C PRO A 410 10.00 -4.36 38.62
N VAL A 411 9.44 -5.14 37.68
CA VAL A 411 8.18 -4.83 36.99
C VAL A 411 7.03 -4.58 37.97
N GLN A 412 6.93 -5.37 39.04
CA GLN A 412 5.90 -5.18 40.06
C GLN A 412 5.99 -3.80 40.73
N GLU A 413 7.20 -3.37 41.12
CA GLU A 413 7.41 -2.07 41.74
C GLU A 413 7.08 -0.92 40.77
N ALA A 414 7.43 -1.08 39.49
CA ALA A 414 7.09 -0.13 38.44
C ALA A 414 5.56 0.01 38.24
N ILE A 415 4.82 -1.10 38.25
CA ILE A 415 3.35 -1.10 38.18
C ILE A 415 2.75 -0.38 39.40
N ASP A 416 3.28 -0.65 40.59
CA ASP A 416 2.75 -0.11 41.85
C ASP A 416 2.98 1.40 41.96
N ILE A 417 4.17 1.89 41.58
CA ILE A 417 4.44 3.33 41.56
C ILE A 417 3.57 4.05 40.53
N MET A 418 3.40 3.49 39.32
CA MET A 418 2.55 4.04 38.26
C MET A 418 1.11 4.22 38.73
N LYS A 419 0.52 3.16 39.32
CA LYS A 419 -0.85 3.23 39.86
C LYS A 419 -0.97 4.22 41.01
N ARG A 420 -0.04 4.17 41.97
CA ARG A 420 -0.07 5.05 43.15
C ARG A 420 0.05 6.53 42.78
N LYS A 421 0.83 6.84 41.74
CA LYS A 421 1.10 8.21 41.31
C LYS A 421 0.22 8.66 40.14
N GLY A 422 -0.62 7.78 39.59
CA GLY A 422 -1.55 8.09 38.50
C GLY A 422 -0.88 8.31 37.15
N PHE A 423 0.24 7.62 36.88
CA PHE A 423 0.94 7.71 35.60
C PHE A 423 0.72 6.45 34.76
N ASP A 424 0.29 6.60 33.52
CA ASP A 424 0.13 5.49 32.56
C ASP A 424 1.43 5.15 31.82
N GLN A 425 2.44 6.03 31.91
CA GLN A 425 3.74 5.85 31.28
C GLN A 425 4.87 6.50 32.10
N MET A 426 6.07 5.94 32.00
CA MET A 426 7.27 6.45 32.65
C MET A 426 8.49 6.31 31.72
N PRO A 427 9.33 7.35 31.58
CA PRO A 427 10.64 7.20 30.96
C PRO A 427 11.57 6.33 31.80
N VAL A 428 12.28 5.42 31.14
CA VAL A 428 13.33 4.61 31.72
C VAL A 428 14.65 5.32 31.51
N VAL A 429 15.31 5.70 32.60
CA VAL A 429 16.52 6.51 32.60
C VAL A 429 17.59 5.79 33.40
N ASP A 430 18.82 5.71 32.88
CA ASP A 430 19.92 5.09 33.62
C ASP A 430 20.51 6.02 34.70
N LYS A 431 21.52 5.52 35.44
CA LYS A 431 22.17 6.26 36.53
C LYS A 431 22.95 7.48 36.04
N ASP A 432 23.33 7.52 34.77
CA ASP A 432 24.04 8.64 34.14
C ASP A 432 23.06 9.71 33.61
N GLY A 433 21.76 9.38 33.57
CA GLY A 433 20.69 10.25 33.09
C GLY A 433 20.36 10.06 31.61
N ASN A 434 20.86 8.99 30.97
CA ASN A 434 20.52 8.69 29.58
C ASN A 434 19.14 8.06 29.50
N VAL A 435 18.35 8.51 28.52
CA VAL A 435 17.02 7.96 28.26
C VAL A 435 17.16 6.65 27.48
N LEU A 436 16.85 5.53 28.12
CA LEU A 436 16.92 4.18 27.54
C LEU A 436 15.64 3.81 26.77
N GLY A 437 14.51 4.38 27.20
CA GLY A 437 13.23 4.23 26.54
C GLY A 437 12.07 4.56 27.46
N MET A 438 10.93 3.90 27.23
CA MET A 438 9.69 4.16 27.94
C MET A 438 9.01 2.86 28.34
N VAL A 439 8.26 2.87 29.43
CA VAL A 439 7.34 1.79 29.78
C VAL A 439 5.95 2.35 30.02
N THR A 440 4.93 1.55 29.66
CA THR A 440 3.53 1.89 29.87
C THR A 440 2.86 0.86 30.76
N LEU A 441 1.94 1.32 31.60
CA LEU A 441 1.20 0.48 32.53
C LEU A 441 0.46 -0.63 31.78
N GLY A 442 -0.18 -0.29 30.67
CA GLY A 442 -0.88 -1.25 29.80
C GLY A 442 0.03 -2.33 29.21
N SER A 443 1.22 -1.97 28.72
CA SER A 443 2.20 -2.93 28.17
C SER A 443 2.73 -3.88 29.24
N LEU A 444 3.09 -3.35 30.41
CA LEU A 444 3.57 -4.15 31.54
C LEU A 444 2.50 -5.16 31.98
N LEU A 445 1.26 -4.70 32.19
CA LEU A 445 0.15 -5.57 32.57
C LEU A 445 -0.14 -6.64 31.51
N ALA A 446 -0.17 -6.28 30.22
CA ALA A 446 -0.42 -7.23 29.13
C ALA A 446 0.67 -8.31 29.04
N ARG A 447 1.94 -7.96 29.22
CA ARG A 447 3.07 -8.91 29.19
C ARG A 447 3.06 -9.85 30.40
N VAL A 448 2.73 -9.34 31.58
CA VAL A 448 2.56 -10.16 32.79
C VAL A 448 1.38 -11.12 32.65
N LEU A 449 0.22 -10.64 32.19
CA LEU A 449 -0.99 -11.48 31.99
C LEU A 449 -0.79 -12.56 30.94
N SER A 450 -0.02 -12.28 29.88
CA SER A 450 0.33 -13.26 28.84
C SER A 450 1.51 -14.18 29.20
N LYS A 451 2.04 -14.08 30.43
CA LYS A 451 3.22 -14.83 30.91
C LYS A 451 4.48 -14.64 30.05
N LYS A 452 4.57 -13.52 29.34
CA LYS A 452 5.77 -13.12 28.58
C LYS A 452 6.81 -12.39 29.45
N LEU A 453 6.44 -12.02 30.67
CA LEU A 453 7.25 -11.30 31.63
C LEU A 453 6.83 -11.70 33.04
N ASP A 454 7.77 -11.98 33.93
CA ASP A 454 7.50 -12.22 35.35
C ASP A 454 7.44 -10.87 36.12
N LYS A 455 6.80 -10.88 37.27
CA LYS A 455 6.70 -9.73 38.17
C LYS A 455 8.04 -9.35 38.80
N SER A 456 8.94 -10.32 39.00
CA SER A 456 10.29 -10.08 39.52
C SER A 456 11.29 -9.64 38.46
N ASP A 457 10.93 -9.75 37.17
CA ASP A 457 11.81 -9.33 36.09
C ASP A 457 12.06 -7.83 36.15
N SER A 458 13.21 -7.40 35.62
CA SER A 458 13.56 -5.98 35.49
C SER A 458 12.74 -5.30 34.39
N VAL A 459 12.44 -4.02 34.60
CA VAL A 459 11.79 -3.13 33.63
C VAL A 459 12.52 -3.09 32.27
N ASP A 460 13.84 -3.33 32.22
CA ASP A 460 14.62 -3.36 30.98
C ASP A 460 14.07 -4.35 29.94
N ALA A 461 13.53 -5.49 30.39
CA ALA A 461 12.91 -6.51 29.54
C ALA A 461 11.60 -6.03 28.87
N ALA A 462 11.04 -4.90 29.31
CA ALA A 462 9.79 -4.36 28.82
C ALA A 462 9.91 -2.99 28.12
N ILE A 463 11.13 -2.46 27.97
CA ILE A 463 11.33 -1.12 27.41
C ILE A 463 10.84 -1.02 25.98
N TYR A 464 10.03 0.00 25.74
CA TYR A 464 9.70 0.49 24.42
C TYR A 464 10.74 1.53 23.98
N ARG A 465 11.55 1.16 22.98
CA ARG A 465 12.69 1.98 22.50
C ARG A 465 12.35 2.87 21.30
N GLN A 466 11.21 2.64 20.66
CA GLN A 466 10.79 3.40 19.46
C GLN A 466 9.87 4.55 19.84
N PHE A 467 10.42 5.69 20.23
CA PHE A 467 9.63 6.89 20.52
C PHE A 467 10.30 8.12 19.91
N LYS A 468 9.52 9.19 19.75
CA LYS A 468 10.03 10.46 19.24
C LYS A 468 10.35 11.40 20.38
N LYS A 469 11.58 11.94 20.34
CA LYS A 469 12.00 13.08 21.14
C LYS A 469 11.58 14.37 20.43
N VAL A 470 11.02 15.31 21.18
CA VAL A 470 10.60 16.63 20.69
C VAL A 470 11.19 17.73 21.54
N THR A 471 11.35 18.92 20.96
CA THR A 471 11.89 20.09 21.66
C THR A 471 10.77 21.05 22.04
N LEU A 472 11.03 21.90 23.05
CA LEU A 472 10.08 22.91 23.52
C LEU A 472 9.66 23.93 22.44
N ASN A 473 10.50 24.14 21.42
CA ASN A 473 10.24 25.10 20.33
C ASN A 473 9.52 24.47 19.13
N MET A 474 9.29 23.14 19.14
CA MET A 474 8.50 22.50 18.09
C MET A 474 7.05 22.98 18.18
N THR A 475 6.39 23.17 17.03
CA THR A 475 4.99 23.62 17.00
C THR A 475 4.03 22.48 17.36
N LEU A 476 2.86 22.81 17.92
CA LEU A 476 1.81 21.84 18.24
C LEU A 476 1.29 21.12 16.99
N GLY A 477 1.25 21.77 15.83
CA GLY A 477 0.93 21.10 14.56
C GLY A 477 1.92 20.00 14.20
N LYS A 478 3.23 20.23 14.40
CA LYS A 478 4.26 19.19 14.21
C LYS A 478 4.17 18.09 15.28
N LEU A 479 3.89 18.47 16.52
CA LEU A 479 3.68 17.53 17.61
C LEU A 479 2.49 16.59 17.32
N THR A 480 1.40 17.13 16.78
CA THR A 480 0.21 16.34 16.41
C THR A 480 0.56 15.22 15.43
N ASN A 481 1.40 15.49 14.43
CA ASN A 481 1.88 14.46 13.49
C ASN A 481 2.66 13.34 14.21
N ILE A 482 3.47 13.70 15.20
CA ILE A 482 4.18 12.72 16.01
C ILE A 482 3.19 11.90 16.83
N LEU A 483 2.23 12.55 17.50
CA LEU A 483 1.24 11.91 18.35
C LEU A 483 0.19 11.08 17.60
N HIS A 484 0.08 11.24 16.27
CA HIS A 484 -0.72 10.35 15.44
C HIS A 484 0.01 9.03 15.13
N LYS A 485 1.34 9.06 15.05
CA LYS A 485 2.18 7.87 14.82
C LYS A 485 2.54 7.14 16.12
N ASP A 486 2.84 7.92 17.14
CA ASP A 486 3.34 7.48 18.43
C ASP A 486 2.31 7.82 19.52
N HIS A 487 2.07 6.91 20.47
CA HIS A 487 1.09 7.14 21.54
C HIS A 487 1.47 8.31 22.46
N PHE A 488 2.74 8.67 22.48
CA PHE A 488 3.30 9.76 23.26
C PHE A 488 4.57 10.29 22.57
N ALA A 489 4.98 11.51 22.93
CA ALA A 489 6.27 12.06 22.59
C ALA A 489 7.03 12.48 23.85
N LEU A 490 8.36 12.32 23.85
CA LEU A 490 9.19 12.70 24.97
C LEU A 490 9.74 14.12 24.73
N VAL A 491 9.34 15.06 25.57
CA VAL A 491 9.82 16.44 25.46
C VAL A 491 11.16 16.55 26.18
N VAL A 492 12.20 16.90 25.44
CA VAL A 492 13.58 16.99 25.92
C VAL A 492 14.12 18.41 25.75
N HIS A 493 15.03 18.78 26.64
CA HIS A 493 15.81 20.01 26.57
C HIS A 493 17.29 19.71 26.75
N THR A 494 18.15 20.39 25.99
CA THR A 494 19.60 20.23 26.10
C THR A 494 20.14 21.22 27.13
N GLN A 495 20.69 20.70 28.22
CA GLN A 495 21.44 21.47 29.21
C GLN A 495 22.93 21.41 28.87
N VAL A 496 23.62 22.56 28.93
CA VAL A 496 25.07 22.63 28.80
C VAL A 496 25.67 22.76 30.20
N GLN A 497 26.53 21.81 30.57
CA GLN A 497 27.25 21.81 31.83
C GLN A 497 28.72 22.19 31.58
N TYR A 498 29.12 23.33 32.14
CA TYR A 498 30.50 23.79 32.09
C TYR A 498 31.42 22.83 32.85
N ALA A 499 32.46 22.35 32.19
CA ALA A 499 33.36 21.33 32.73
C ALA A 499 34.66 21.87 33.37
N GLY A 500 34.87 23.19 33.32
CA GLY A 500 36.10 23.86 33.78
C GLY A 500 36.98 24.36 32.63
N VAL A 501 38.02 25.12 32.95
CA VAL A 501 39.00 25.62 31.97
C VAL A 501 39.74 24.43 31.34
N ASP A 502 39.94 24.46 30.02
CA ASP A 502 40.57 23.41 29.19
C ASP A 502 39.82 22.06 29.11
N LYS A 503 38.51 22.03 29.43
CA LYS A 503 37.64 20.85 29.24
C LYS A 503 36.44 21.18 28.37
N GLU A 504 36.06 20.25 27.49
CA GLU A 504 34.84 20.41 26.69
C GLU A 504 33.58 20.39 27.56
N ASP A 505 32.68 21.33 27.29
CA ASP A 505 31.37 21.39 27.94
C ASP A 505 30.56 20.13 27.66
N LYS A 506 29.97 19.57 28.73
CA LYS A 506 29.13 18.39 28.61
C LYS A 506 27.70 18.81 28.30
N LYS A 507 27.16 18.33 27.17
CA LYS A 507 25.74 18.46 26.86
C LYS A 507 24.98 17.28 27.50
N LYS A 508 23.98 17.59 28.32
CA LYS A 508 23.10 16.60 28.94
C LYS A 508 21.66 16.83 28.46
N GLU A 509 21.00 15.79 28.00
CA GLU A 509 19.57 15.84 27.73
C GLU A 509 18.79 15.70 29.03
N VAL A 510 17.85 16.61 29.26
CA VAL A 510 16.95 16.59 30.40
C VAL A 510 15.53 16.37 29.89
N ILE A 511 14.80 15.45 30.52
CA ILE A 511 13.40 15.21 30.21
C ILE A 511 12.56 16.29 30.87
N ILE A 512 11.81 17.04 30.05
CA ILE A 512 10.89 18.08 30.53
C ILE A 512 9.51 17.49 30.82
N GLY A 513 9.05 16.57 29.99
CA GLY A 513 7.72 15.98 30.10
C GLY A 513 7.49 14.86 29.09
N VAL A 514 6.41 14.13 29.31
CA VAL A 514 5.82 13.25 28.29
C VAL A 514 4.54 13.92 27.84
N VAL A 515 4.33 14.00 26.53
CA VAL A 515 3.12 14.58 25.96
C VAL A 515 2.34 13.53 25.18
N THR A 516 1.02 13.56 25.32
CA THR A 516 0.04 12.67 24.68
C THR A 516 -1.01 13.47 23.93
N GLN A 517 -1.88 12.78 23.19
CA GLN A 517 -3.05 13.41 22.57
C GLN A 517 -4.00 14.04 23.61
N ILE A 518 -4.07 13.47 24.82
CA ILE A 518 -4.90 13.99 25.92
C ILE A 518 -4.39 15.36 26.37
N ASP A 519 -3.07 15.53 26.51
CA ASP A 519 -2.46 16.80 26.91
C ASP A 519 -2.74 17.90 25.88
N LEU A 520 -2.64 17.57 24.59
CA LEU A 520 -2.95 18.49 23.51
C LEU A 520 -4.43 18.91 23.52
N LEU A 521 -5.34 17.94 23.65
CA LEU A 521 -6.79 18.21 23.70
C LEU A 521 -7.15 19.06 24.92
N HIS A 522 -6.55 18.78 26.07
CA HIS A 522 -6.78 19.53 27.30
C HIS A 522 -6.32 20.99 27.15
N TYR A 523 -5.14 21.23 26.58
CA TYR A 523 -4.65 22.58 26.29
C TYR A 523 -5.60 23.36 25.36
N ILE A 524 -6.01 22.75 24.24
CA ILE A 524 -6.93 23.38 23.29
C ILE A 524 -8.24 23.75 23.98
N SER A 525 -8.83 22.80 24.71
CA SER A 525 -10.10 22.98 25.41
C SER A 525 -10.03 24.10 26.44
N GLN A 526 -8.96 24.18 27.23
CA GLN A 526 -8.77 25.23 28.23
C GLN A 526 -8.68 26.62 27.61
N VAL A 527 -7.91 26.77 26.52
CA VAL A 527 -7.78 28.09 25.86
C VAL A 527 -9.09 28.53 25.23
N GLU A 528 -9.82 27.61 24.59
CA GLU A 528 -11.13 27.90 24.01
C GLU A 528 -12.16 28.31 25.07
N GLU A 529 -12.13 27.68 26.25
CA GLU A 529 -12.97 28.05 27.39
C GLU A 529 -12.65 29.46 27.91
N VAL A 530 -11.36 29.79 28.08
CA VAL A 530 -10.93 31.14 28.50
C VAL A 530 -11.37 32.21 27.49
N VAL A 531 -11.24 31.94 26.19
CA VAL A 531 -11.69 32.86 25.13
C VAL A 531 -13.20 33.04 25.17
N ARG A 532 -13.95 31.95 25.41
CA ARG A 532 -15.42 32.00 25.54
C ARG A 532 -15.84 32.82 26.77
N GLN A 533 -15.20 32.62 27.92
CA GLN A 533 -15.50 33.36 29.15
C GLN A 533 -15.20 34.86 28.98
N ARG A 534 -14.09 35.23 28.34
CA ARG A 534 -13.75 36.64 28.05
C ARG A 534 -14.75 37.33 27.13
N LYS A 535 -15.24 36.63 26.09
CA LYS A 535 -16.31 37.16 25.23
C LYS A 535 -17.62 37.35 25.99
N MET A 536 -17.94 36.47 26.94
CA MET A 536 -19.14 36.62 27.78
C MET A 536 -19.01 37.80 28.76
N SER A 537 -17.84 38.05 29.34
CA SER A 537 -17.62 39.20 30.22
C SER A 537 -17.64 40.54 29.46
N GLU A 538 -17.08 40.60 28.25
CA GLU A 538 -17.14 41.81 27.41
C GLU A 538 -18.57 42.16 26.96
N VAL A 539 -19.41 41.15 26.69
CA VAL A 539 -20.83 41.35 26.38
C VAL A 539 -21.63 41.75 27.64
N GLY A 540 -21.23 41.24 28.82
CA GLY A 540 -21.79 41.64 30.11
C GLY A 540 -21.50 43.10 30.47
N ASP A 541 -20.26 43.56 30.31
CA ASP A 541 -19.86 44.95 30.56
C ASP A 541 -20.56 45.94 29.63
N LEU A 542 -20.77 45.58 28.36
CA LEU A 542 -21.55 46.40 27.42
C LEU A 542 -23.04 46.52 27.81
N SER A 543 -23.58 45.51 28.49
CA SER A 543 -24.97 45.56 29.01
C SER A 543 -25.10 46.38 30.30
N GLU A 544 -24.07 46.45 31.14
CA GLU A 544 -24.06 47.34 32.32
C GLU A 544 -23.78 48.81 31.97
N LEU A 545 -23.00 49.08 30.92
CA LEU A 545 -22.80 50.44 30.38
C LEU A 545 -24.03 51.00 29.65
N ALA A 546 -25.00 50.16 29.27
CA ALA A 546 -26.26 50.59 28.67
C ALA A 546 -27.40 50.84 29.70
N ILE A 547 -27.17 50.55 30.98
CA ILE A 547 -28.16 50.69 32.08
C ILE A 547 -27.78 51.82 33.07
N LYS A 548 -26.72 52.59 32.81
CA LYS A 548 -26.45 53.88 33.46
C LYS A 548 -26.56 55.01 32.43
#